data_AF-A0A2N6G3E1-F1
#
_entry.id   AF-A0A2N6G3E1-F1
#
_cell.length_a   1.000
_cell.length_b   1.000
_cell.length_c   1.000
_cell.angle_alpha   90.00
_cell.angle_beta   90.00
_cell.angle_gamma   90.00
#
_symmetry.space_group_name_H-M   'P 1'
#
loop_
_entity.id
_entity.type
_entity.pdbx_description
1 polymer ?
#
loop_
_entity_poly.entity_id
_entity_poly.type
_entity_poly.pdbx_seq_one_letter_code
_entity_poly.pdbx_strand_id
1 'polypeptide(L)'
;MEELFNLTYKDEVEILKDEPDFESLGDEKYLNHEDMEARLYWAFCRPNGSRAEQIADKNPLVSIMAFNHSKLSALKRFQLLHIDVIENENLRVKIRNRARMLFRSLVDDDFVELNKVLDLVPVYLPVAIDQLKNGRKWNDMIASEKEVTKFIQKAKEFLDEELLSALYIKLVNFEELDSSEIKELLENTIKIKVEIDEIILNYYKEQTYKWTQNSSLHILQKKGLEKLANKLI
;
A
#
# COMPACT_ATOMS: atom_id res chain seq x y z
N MET A 1 -12.29 19.90 -10.50
CA MET A 1 -11.59 20.31 -9.26
C MET A 1 -11.30 21.81 -9.27
N GLU A 2 -11.19 22.45 -10.45
CA GLU A 2 -11.03 23.90 -10.60
C GLU A 2 -12.26 24.73 -10.18
N GLU A 3 -13.48 24.22 -10.29
CA GLU A 3 -14.70 24.96 -9.92
C GLU A 3 -14.94 25.14 -8.40
N LEU A 4 -14.11 24.57 -7.54
CA LEU A 4 -14.21 24.71 -6.07
C LEU A 4 -13.20 25.72 -5.50
N PHE A 5 -12.34 26.31 -6.33
CA PHE A 5 -11.38 27.32 -5.89
C PHE A 5 -12.02 28.70 -5.91
N ASN A 6 -12.70 29.04 -4.81
CA ASN A 6 -12.86 30.45 -4.49
C ASN A 6 -11.48 30.96 -4.07
N LEU A 7 -10.89 31.87 -4.85
CA LEU A 7 -9.52 32.37 -4.67
C LEU A 7 -9.44 33.45 -3.58
N THR A 8 -10.38 33.46 -2.64
CA THR A 8 -10.57 34.50 -1.63
C THR A 8 -9.27 34.82 -0.87
N TYR A 9 -8.50 33.79 -0.52
CA TYR A 9 -7.25 33.92 0.24
C TYR A 9 -5.98 33.82 -0.61
N LYS A 10 -6.10 33.76 -1.94
CA LYS A 10 -4.95 33.57 -2.83
C LYS A 10 -3.96 34.71 -2.70
N ASP A 11 -4.42 35.95 -2.88
CA ASP A 11 -3.54 37.12 -2.88
C ASP A 11 -2.83 37.30 -1.54
N GLU A 12 -3.52 37.03 -0.42
CA GLU A 12 -2.93 37.06 0.92
C GLU A 12 -1.82 36.02 1.10
N VAL A 13 -2.02 34.80 0.60
CA VAL A 13 -1.01 33.74 0.69
C VAL A 13 0.15 33.98 -0.26
N GLU A 14 -0.08 34.52 -1.46
CA GLU A 14 1.00 34.86 -2.39
C GLU A 14 1.94 35.92 -1.78
N ILE A 15 1.40 36.93 -1.08
CA ILE A 15 2.22 37.90 -0.34
C ILE A 15 3.05 37.21 0.75
N LEU A 16 2.43 36.28 1.48
CA LEU A 16 3.10 35.52 2.54
C LEU A 16 4.25 34.63 2.04
N LYS A 17 4.24 34.19 0.78
CA LYS A 17 5.28 33.29 0.23
C LYS A 17 6.66 33.91 0.16
N ASP A 18 6.74 35.23 0.08
CA ASP A 18 8.00 35.96 0.02
C ASP A 18 8.66 36.09 1.42
N GLU A 19 7.96 35.69 2.48
CA GLU A 19 8.48 35.75 3.85
C GLU A 19 9.40 34.55 4.17
N PRO A 20 10.53 34.77 4.88
CA PRO A 20 11.46 33.70 5.25
C PRO A 20 10.80 32.58 6.09
N ASP A 21 9.82 32.93 6.92
CA ASP A 21 9.09 32.03 7.81
C ASP A 21 7.69 31.67 7.28
N PHE A 22 7.48 31.70 5.96
CA PHE A 22 6.19 31.49 5.28
C PHE A 22 5.34 30.36 5.86
N GLU A 23 5.93 29.18 6.06
CA GLU A 23 5.20 28.00 6.55
C GLU A 23 4.73 28.19 8.00
N SER A 24 5.57 28.75 8.87
CA SER A 24 5.22 29.00 10.28
C SER A 24 4.13 30.06 10.40
N LEU A 25 4.27 31.16 9.65
CA LEU A 25 3.29 32.25 9.63
C LEU A 25 1.94 31.77 9.05
N GLY A 26 1.98 30.97 7.99
CA GLY A 26 0.77 30.39 7.42
C GLY A 26 0.12 29.36 8.33
N ASP A 27 0.89 28.53 9.04
CA ASP A 27 0.36 27.61 10.05
C ASP A 27 -0.31 28.37 11.20
N GLU A 28 0.30 29.44 11.72
CA GLU A 28 -0.30 30.28 12.77
C GLU A 28 -1.62 30.91 12.30
N LYS A 29 -1.63 31.45 11.08
CA LYS A 29 -2.77 32.20 10.55
C LYS A 29 -3.92 31.31 10.08
N TYR A 30 -3.61 30.20 9.40
CA TYR A 30 -4.61 29.47 8.61
C TYR A 30 -4.92 28.06 9.13
N LEU A 31 -4.08 27.45 9.97
CA LEU A 31 -4.29 26.04 10.36
C LEU A 31 -5.60 25.81 11.11
N ASN A 32 -5.94 26.73 12.03
CA ASN A 32 -7.14 26.67 12.87
C ASN A 32 -8.14 27.79 12.57
N HIS A 33 -8.03 28.42 11.40
CA HIS A 33 -8.85 29.56 11.02
C HIS A 33 -10.35 29.21 11.04
N GLU A 34 -11.22 30.14 11.43
CA GLU A 34 -12.67 29.87 11.52
C GLU A 34 -13.29 29.57 10.15
N ASP A 35 -12.92 30.37 9.15
CA ASP A 35 -13.32 30.14 7.75
C ASP A 35 -12.69 28.85 7.20
N MET A 36 -13.55 27.99 6.67
CA MET A 36 -13.19 26.75 6.01
C MET A 36 -12.39 26.99 4.73
N GLU A 37 -12.72 28.03 3.94
CA GLU A 37 -12.01 28.32 2.69
C GLU A 37 -10.53 28.65 2.94
N ALA A 38 -10.23 29.37 4.03
CA ALA A 38 -8.86 29.67 4.45
C ALA A 38 -8.08 28.38 4.78
N ARG A 39 -8.68 27.48 5.59
CA ARG A 39 -8.05 26.20 5.96
C ARG A 39 -7.84 25.30 4.75
N LEU A 40 -8.85 25.24 3.86
CA LEU A 40 -8.81 24.48 2.61
C LEU A 40 -7.66 24.96 1.71
N TYR A 41 -7.56 26.27 1.53
CA TYR A 41 -6.54 26.86 0.67
C TYR A 41 -5.14 26.66 1.26
N TRP A 42 -4.97 26.80 2.58
CA TRP A 42 -3.71 26.51 3.26
C TRP A 42 -3.29 25.05 3.11
N ALA A 43 -4.21 24.09 3.22
CA ALA A 43 -3.93 22.67 3.00
C ALA A 43 -3.36 22.39 1.59
N PHE A 44 -3.78 23.16 0.59
CA PHE A 44 -3.29 23.05 -0.78
C PHE A 44 -1.88 23.65 -0.97
N CYS A 45 -1.62 24.84 -0.40
CA CYS A 45 -0.41 25.61 -0.69
C CYS A 45 0.74 25.42 0.32
N ARG A 46 0.50 24.72 1.44
CA ARG A 46 1.52 24.47 2.47
C ARG A 46 2.78 23.79 1.90
N PRO A 47 3.99 24.37 2.02
CA PRO A 47 5.20 23.90 1.32
C PRO A 47 5.60 22.45 1.62
N ASN A 48 5.61 22.07 2.89
CA ASN A 48 5.97 20.70 3.29
C ASN A 48 4.80 19.71 3.26
N GLY A 49 3.73 20.07 2.56
CA GLY A 49 2.51 19.29 2.48
C GLY A 49 1.67 19.43 3.75
N SER A 50 0.42 18.99 3.65
CA SER A 50 -0.54 19.10 4.75
C SER A 50 -0.19 18.25 5.96
N ARG A 51 -0.45 18.82 7.15
CA ARG A 51 -0.23 18.18 8.45
C ARG A 51 -1.37 17.27 8.86
N ALA A 52 -1.14 16.49 9.92
CA ALA A 52 -2.11 15.58 10.49
C ALA A 52 -3.41 16.28 10.90
N GLU A 53 -3.30 17.47 11.49
CA GLU A 53 -4.41 18.29 11.97
C GLU A 53 -5.34 18.71 10.82
N GLN A 54 -4.79 18.95 9.62
CA GLN A 54 -5.56 19.33 8.43
C GLN A 54 -6.27 18.12 7.79
N ILE A 55 -5.66 16.93 7.85
CA ILE A 55 -6.33 15.70 7.39
C ILE A 55 -7.48 15.37 8.33
N ALA A 56 -7.29 15.58 9.64
CA ALA A 56 -8.33 15.42 10.66
C ALA A 56 -9.30 16.60 10.77
N ASP A 57 -9.32 17.52 9.78
CA ASP A 57 -10.22 18.68 9.82
C ASP A 57 -11.68 18.23 9.89
N LYS A 58 -12.47 18.96 10.69
CA LYS A 58 -13.92 18.74 10.87
C LYS A 58 -14.73 18.88 9.57
N ASN A 59 -14.20 19.53 8.54
CA ASN A 59 -14.84 19.64 7.25
C ASN A 59 -14.25 18.62 6.25
N PRO A 60 -15.08 17.79 5.60
CA PRO A 60 -14.59 16.76 4.70
C PRO A 60 -13.83 17.31 3.48
N LEU A 61 -14.13 18.53 3.00
CA LEU A 61 -13.42 19.11 1.86
C LEU A 61 -11.98 19.52 2.22
N VAL A 62 -11.78 20.08 3.41
CA VAL A 62 -10.43 20.39 3.94
C VAL A 62 -9.64 19.11 4.14
N SER A 63 -10.27 18.10 4.76
CA SER A 63 -9.69 16.77 4.96
C SER A 63 -9.25 16.12 3.64
N ILE A 64 -10.08 16.18 2.60
CA ILE A 64 -9.76 15.69 1.24
C ILE A 64 -8.56 16.42 0.64
N MET A 65 -8.54 17.75 0.73
CA MET A 65 -7.42 18.54 0.21
C MET A 65 -6.13 18.19 0.93
N ALA A 66 -6.18 18.12 2.25
CA ALA A 66 -5.05 17.76 3.07
C ALA A 66 -4.54 16.35 2.78
N PHE A 67 -5.43 15.38 2.64
CA PHE A 67 -5.07 14.01 2.25
C PHE A 67 -4.29 13.98 0.93
N ASN A 68 -4.78 14.73 -0.07
CA ASN A 68 -4.21 14.80 -1.41
C ASN A 68 -2.83 15.47 -1.46
N HIS A 69 -2.56 16.43 -0.56
CA HIS A 69 -1.35 17.24 -0.53
C HIS A 69 -0.40 16.94 0.64
N SER A 70 -0.71 15.97 1.48
CA SER A 70 0.17 15.55 2.57
C SER A 70 1.42 14.82 2.06
N LYS A 71 2.46 14.78 2.89
CA LYS A 71 3.64 13.90 2.75
C LYS A 71 3.64 12.75 3.77
N LEU A 72 2.62 12.64 4.63
CA LEU A 72 2.49 11.54 5.61
C LEU A 72 2.36 10.17 4.93
N SER A 73 2.60 9.08 5.68
CA SER A 73 2.40 7.71 5.19
C SER A 73 0.93 7.43 4.87
N ALA A 74 0.65 6.41 4.05
CA ALA A 74 -0.71 6.09 3.64
C ALA A 74 -1.58 5.75 4.85
N LEU A 75 -1.09 4.92 5.76
CA LEU A 75 -1.76 4.55 7.01
C LEU A 75 -2.10 5.77 7.83
N LYS A 76 -1.14 6.69 8.04
CA LYS A 76 -1.41 7.88 8.86
C LYS A 76 -2.46 8.78 8.22
N ARG A 77 -2.45 8.91 6.88
CA ARG A 77 -3.48 9.67 6.16
C ARG A 77 -4.86 9.04 6.33
N PHE A 78 -4.99 7.73 6.10
CA PHE A 78 -6.28 7.03 6.20
C PHE A 78 -6.82 6.96 7.64
N GLN A 79 -5.95 6.90 8.65
CA GLN A 79 -6.34 6.98 10.08
C GLN A 79 -6.98 8.33 10.44
N LEU A 80 -6.56 9.40 9.79
CA LEU A 80 -6.99 10.77 10.11
C LEU A 80 -8.09 11.26 9.17
N LEU A 81 -8.29 10.59 8.04
CA LEU A 81 -9.24 10.99 7.01
C LEU A 81 -10.65 11.07 7.60
N HIS A 82 -11.37 12.14 7.28
CA HIS A 82 -12.73 12.33 7.73
C HIS A 82 -13.63 11.17 7.30
N ILE A 83 -14.44 10.64 8.23
CA ILE A 83 -15.21 9.41 8.03
C ILE A 83 -16.19 9.49 6.85
N ASP A 84 -16.88 10.62 6.68
CA ASP A 84 -17.76 10.86 5.53
C ASP A 84 -17.05 10.67 4.18
N VAL A 85 -15.74 10.95 4.11
CA VAL A 85 -14.98 10.74 2.88
C VAL A 85 -14.86 9.26 2.58
N ILE A 86 -14.74 8.40 3.60
CA ILE A 86 -14.66 6.94 3.45
C ILE A 86 -16.04 6.36 3.14
N GLU A 87 -17.11 6.87 3.75
CA GLU A 87 -18.46 6.30 3.62
C GLU A 87 -19.20 6.78 2.36
N ASN A 88 -18.99 8.02 1.94
CA ASN A 88 -19.68 8.61 0.79
C ASN A 88 -18.88 8.50 -0.51
N GLU A 89 -19.41 7.80 -1.51
CA GLU A 89 -18.77 7.60 -2.81
C GLU A 89 -18.43 8.91 -3.53
N ASN A 90 -19.34 9.89 -3.48
CA ASN A 90 -19.15 11.19 -4.13
C ASN A 90 -17.97 11.98 -3.54
N LEU A 91 -17.68 11.74 -2.25
CA LEU A 91 -16.50 12.30 -1.58
C LEU A 91 -15.25 11.45 -1.84
N ARG A 92 -15.35 10.11 -1.77
CA ARG A 92 -14.24 9.18 -2.10
C ARG A 92 -13.62 9.47 -3.46
N VAL A 93 -14.46 9.75 -4.48
CA VAL A 93 -13.99 10.04 -5.84
C VAL A 93 -12.99 11.20 -5.86
N LYS A 94 -13.08 12.16 -4.93
CA LYS A 94 -12.16 13.32 -4.86
C LYS A 94 -10.75 12.97 -4.38
N ILE A 95 -10.55 11.83 -3.71
CA ILE A 95 -9.22 11.33 -3.31
C ILE A 95 -8.76 10.13 -4.14
N ARG A 96 -9.57 9.67 -5.09
CA ARG A 96 -9.34 8.44 -5.87
C ARG A 96 -7.93 8.36 -6.47
N ASN A 97 -7.48 9.43 -7.11
CA ASN A 97 -6.17 9.44 -7.79
C ASN A 97 -5.03 9.32 -6.79
N ARG A 98 -5.08 10.06 -5.67
CA ARG A 98 -4.07 9.97 -4.62
C ARG A 98 -4.11 8.61 -3.93
N ALA A 99 -5.28 8.10 -3.60
CA ALA A 99 -5.45 6.76 -3.03
C ALA A 99 -4.84 5.71 -3.95
N ARG A 100 -5.14 5.73 -5.26
CA ARG A 100 -4.54 4.82 -6.25
C ARG A 100 -3.00 4.90 -6.24
N MET A 101 -2.42 6.10 -6.19
CA MET A 101 -0.96 6.27 -6.11
C MET A 101 -0.37 5.70 -4.82
N LEU A 102 -1.04 5.90 -3.67
CA LEU A 102 -0.62 5.35 -2.39
C LEU A 102 -0.69 3.83 -2.41
N PHE A 103 -1.81 3.24 -2.84
CA PHE A 103 -1.94 1.79 -2.96
C PHE A 103 -0.92 1.20 -3.92
N ARG A 104 -0.58 1.88 -5.02
CA ARG A 104 0.49 1.45 -5.92
C ARG A 104 1.84 1.36 -5.20
N SER A 105 2.18 2.37 -4.40
CA SER A 105 3.42 2.34 -3.62
C SER A 105 3.40 1.23 -2.58
N LEU A 106 2.27 1.03 -1.90
CA LEU A 106 2.13 0.01 -0.86
C LEU A 106 2.23 -1.42 -1.41
N VAL A 107 1.56 -1.73 -2.53
CA VAL A 107 1.66 -3.06 -3.16
C VAL A 107 3.06 -3.30 -3.72
N ASP A 108 3.82 -2.23 -4.01
CA ASP A 108 5.18 -2.37 -4.52
C ASP A 108 6.18 -2.60 -3.37
N ASP A 109 6.02 -1.87 -2.25
CA ASP A 109 7.09 -1.64 -1.27
C ASP A 109 6.73 -1.94 0.19
N ASP A 110 5.45 -2.05 0.55
CA ASP A 110 5.08 -2.20 1.97
C ASP A 110 3.74 -2.92 2.14
N PHE A 111 3.81 -4.25 2.03
CA PHE A 111 2.66 -5.13 2.29
C PHE A 111 2.16 -5.06 3.75
N VAL A 112 3.01 -4.69 4.71
CA VAL A 112 2.62 -4.55 6.13
C VAL A 112 1.70 -3.34 6.28
N GLU A 113 2.10 -2.19 5.74
CA GLU A 113 1.28 -0.98 5.76
C GLU A 113 0.03 -1.15 4.88
N LEU A 114 0.14 -1.83 3.73
CA LEU A 114 -1.00 -2.20 2.88
C LEU A 114 -2.11 -2.91 3.68
N ASN A 115 -1.75 -3.99 4.39
CA ASN A 115 -2.72 -4.76 5.16
C ASN A 115 -3.37 -3.91 6.27
N LYS A 116 -2.59 -3.09 6.98
CA LYS A 116 -3.12 -2.17 8.01
C LYS A 116 -4.06 -1.12 7.42
N VAL A 117 -3.77 -0.59 6.24
CA VAL A 117 -4.67 0.35 5.55
C VAL A 117 -5.97 -0.35 5.17
N LEU A 118 -5.90 -1.57 4.63
CA LEU A 118 -7.08 -2.33 4.24
C LEU A 118 -7.94 -2.79 5.44
N ASP A 119 -7.34 -2.94 6.63
CA ASP A 119 -8.08 -3.15 7.88
C ASP A 119 -8.95 -1.93 8.23
N LEU A 120 -8.44 -0.71 7.97
CA LEU A 120 -9.16 0.54 8.25
C LEU A 120 -10.19 0.89 7.17
N VAL A 121 -9.83 0.71 5.90
CA VAL A 121 -10.62 1.16 4.75
C VAL A 121 -10.80 0.05 3.71
N PRO A 122 -11.49 -1.05 4.05
CA PRO A 122 -11.64 -2.22 3.17
C PRO A 122 -12.32 -1.91 1.82
N VAL A 123 -13.07 -0.80 1.74
CA VAL A 123 -13.67 -0.30 0.48
C VAL A 123 -12.64 -0.07 -0.63
N TYR A 124 -11.35 0.09 -0.30
CA TYR A 124 -10.27 0.24 -1.27
C TYR A 124 -9.60 -1.08 -1.68
N LEU A 125 -10.04 -2.23 -1.20
CA LEU A 125 -9.49 -3.54 -1.60
C LEU A 125 -9.48 -3.73 -3.13
N PRO A 126 -10.54 -3.39 -3.90
CA PRO A 126 -10.48 -3.48 -5.36
C PRO A 126 -9.39 -2.61 -5.99
N VAL A 127 -9.08 -1.45 -5.39
CA VAL A 127 -8.00 -0.56 -5.86
C VAL A 127 -6.64 -1.19 -5.59
N ALA A 128 -6.44 -1.81 -4.42
CA ALA A 128 -5.22 -2.54 -4.10
C ALA A 128 -4.99 -3.71 -5.06
N ILE A 129 -6.04 -4.50 -5.33
CA ILE A 129 -6.01 -5.62 -6.29
C ILE A 129 -5.63 -5.12 -7.69
N ASP A 130 -6.29 -4.05 -8.18
CA ASP A 130 -5.96 -3.47 -9.48
C ASP A 130 -4.51 -2.97 -9.54
N GLN A 131 -4.00 -2.34 -8.48
CA GLN A 131 -2.60 -1.91 -8.45
C GLN A 131 -1.62 -3.08 -8.39
N LEU A 132 -1.96 -4.18 -7.74
CA LEU A 132 -1.11 -5.37 -7.72
C LEU A 132 -1.04 -6.04 -9.09
N LYS A 133 -2.18 -6.16 -9.78
CA LYS A 133 -2.28 -6.75 -11.13
C LYS A 133 -1.65 -5.87 -12.20
N ASN A 134 -2.04 -4.59 -12.22
CA ASN A 134 -1.83 -3.68 -13.35
C ASN A 134 -0.92 -2.47 -13.02
N GLY A 135 -0.55 -2.29 -11.76
CA GLY A 135 0.33 -1.20 -11.35
C GLY A 135 1.73 -1.36 -11.93
N ARG A 136 2.37 -0.23 -12.22
CA ARG A 136 3.81 -0.24 -12.55
C ARG A 136 4.59 -0.65 -11.30
N LYS A 137 5.43 -1.67 -11.45
CA LYS A 137 6.36 -2.18 -10.44
C LYS A 137 7.71 -1.53 -10.68
N TRP A 138 8.23 -0.86 -9.66
CA TRP A 138 9.53 -0.18 -9.69
C TRP A 138 10.54 -0.86 -8.76
N ASN A 139 10.04 -1.56 -7.74
CA ASN A 139 10.86 -2.22 -6.75
C ASN A 139 10.63 -3.74 -6.75
N ASP A 140 11.73 -4.48 -6.65
CA ASP A 140 11.75 -5.95 -6.57
C ASP A 140 11.67 -6.43 -5.11
N MET A 141 10.91 -5.73 -4.27
CA MET A 141 10.81 -6.10 -2.87
C MET A 141 9.93 -7.34 -2.70
N ILE A 142 10.48 -8.35 -2.02
CA ILE A 142 9.78 -9.57 -1.64
C ILE A 142 8.94 -9.31 -0.39
N ALA A 143 7.65 -9.64 -0.46
CA ALA A 143 6.74 -9.61 0.68
C ALA A 143 6.86 -10.90 1.50
N SER A 144 6.75 -10.79 2.82
CA SER A 144 6.72 -11.99 3.68
C SER A 144 5.45 -12.82 3.44
N GLU A 145 5.57 -14.14 3.55
CA GLU A 145 4.47 -15.08 3.33
C GLU A 145 3.29 -14.81 4.28
N LYS A 146 3.57 -14.33 5.50
CA LYS A 146 2.54 -13.97 6.49
C LYS A 146 1.71 -12.77 6.03
N GLU A 147 2.35 -11.75 5.46
CA GLU A 147 1.63 -10.57 4.96
C GLU A 147 0.88 -10.86 3.67
N VAL A 148 1.44 -11.68 2.79
CA VAL A 148 0.73 -12.16 1.59
C VAL A 148 -0.47 -13.02 2.00
N THR A 149 -0.34 -13.87 3.01
CA THR A 149 -1.45 -14.65 3.60
C THR A 149 -2.57 -13.74 4.10
N LYS A 150 -2.25 -12.69 4.87
CA LYS A 150 -3.26 -11.71 5.31
C LYS A 150 -3.98 -11.05 4.14
N PHE A 151 -3.26 -10.70 3.08
CA PHE A 151 -3.86 -10.11 1.89
C PHE A 151 -4.79 -11.10 1.17
N ILE A 152 -4.36 -12.35 0.98
CA ILE A 152 -5.17 -13.42 0.38
C ILE A 152 -6.49 -13.60 1.14
N GLN A 153 -6.44 -13.61 2.48
CA GLN A 153 -7.64 -13.76 3.30
C GLN A 153 -8.64 -12.59 3.11
N LYS A 154 -8.14 -11.36 2.89
CA LYS A 154 -8.99 -10.21 2.55
C LYS A 154 -9.56 -10.29 1.14
N ALA A 155 -8.74 -10.76 0.20
CA ALA A 155 -9.06 -10.83 -1.22
C ALA A 155 -9.76 -12.14 -1.64
N LYS A 156 -10.19 -12.98 -0.69
CA LYS A 156 -10.64 -14.35 -0.93
C LYS A 156 -11.73 -14.47 -2.01
N GLU A 157 -12.66 -13.53 -2.05
CA GLU A 157 -13.76 -13.48 -3.02
C GLU A 157 -13.34 -12.96 -4.41
N PHE A 158 -12.16 -12.37 -4.51
CA PHE A 158 -11.59 -11.77 -5.72
C PHE A 158 -10.44 -12.58 -6.31
N LEU A 159 -10.13 -13.75 -5.73
CA LEU A 159 -9.03 -14.58 -6.21
C LEU A 159 -9.33 -15.11 -7.61
N ASP A 160 -8.46 -14.75 -8.55
CA ASP A 160 -8.40 -15.26 -9.91
C ASP A 160 -6.94 -15.58 -10.28
N GLU A 161 -6.74 -16.24 -11.42
CA GLU A 161 -5.39 -16.64 -11.87
C GLU A 161 -4.46 -15.44 -12.08
N GLU A 162 -4.99 -14.30 -12.52
CA GLU A 162 -4.21 -13.09 -12.74
C GLU A 162 -3.73 -12.47 -11.42
N LEU A 163 -4.57 -12.43 -10.39
CA LEU A 163 -4.24 -11.94 -9.05
C LEU A 163 -3.22 -12.87 -8.38
N LEU A 164 -3.40 -14.18 -8.49
CA LEU A 164 -2.43 -15.15 -7.98
C LEU A 164 -1.07 -14.98 -8.65
N SER A 165 -1.05 -14.83 -9.97
CA SER A 165 0.18 -14.57 -10.72
C SER A 165 0.85 -13.28 -10.26
N ALA A 166 0.07 -12.22 -10.02
CA ALA A 166 0.59 -10.96 -9.52
C ALA A 166 1.14 -11.04 -8.09
N LEU A 167 0.50 -11.84 -7.22
CA LEU A 167 0.96 -12.12 -5.86
C LEU A 167 2.27 -12.93 -5.85
N TYR A 168 2.40 -13.93 -6.71
CA TYR A 168 3.60 -14.76 -6.79
C TYR A 168 4.85 -13.99 -7.17
N ILE A 169 4.71 -12.91 -7.96
CA ILE A 169 5.81 -11.98 -8.27
C ILE A 169 6.33 -11.27 -7.01
N LYS A 170 5.52 -11.17 -5.96
CA LYS A 170 5.92 -10.58 -4.67
C LYS A 170 6.46 -11.61 -3.67
N LEU A 171 6.57 -12.88 -4.06
CA LEU A 171 7.21 -13.93 -3.27
C LEU A 171 8.64 -14.18 -3.76
N VAL A 172 9.36 -15.05 -3.05
CA VAL A 172 10.73 -15.43 -3.40
C VAL A 172 10.79 -16.04 -4.80
N ASN A 173 11.74 -15.55 -5.62
CA ASN A 173 12.00 -16.08 -6.96
C ASN A 173 12.93 -17.29 -6.90
N PHE A 174 12.41 -18.48 -7.20
CA PHE A 174 13.18 -19.73 -7.15
C PHE A 174 14.28 -19.80 -8.21
N GLU A 175 14.19 -19.05 -9.30
CA GLU A 175 15.21 -19.04 -10.36
C GLU A 175 16.52 -18.37 -9.90
N GLU A 176 16.43 -17.51 -8.88
CA GLU A 176 17.58 -16.81 -8.29
C GLU A 176 18.23 -17.58 -7.14
N LEU A 177 17.62 -18.68 -6.70
CA LEU A 177 18.10 -19.46 -5.57
C LEU A 177 18.94 -20.67 -5.98
N ASP A 178 19.92 -20.97 -5.14
CA ASP A 178 20.64 -22.23 -5.17
C ASP A 178 19.98 -23.33 -4.31
N SER A 179 20.54 -24.54 -4.39
CA SER A 179 19.99 -25.71 -3.67
C SER A 179 19.98 -25.57 -2.14
N SER A 180 20.95 -24.84 -1.57
CA SER A 180 21.06 -24.60 -0.14
C SER A 180 20.03 -23.57 0.30
N GLU A 181 19.86 -22.51 -0.47
CA GLU A 181 18.89 -21.45 -0.22
C GLU A 181 17.45 -21.98 -0.33
N ILE A 182 17.14 -22.81 -1.33
CA ILE A 182 15.83 -23.48 -1.44
C ILE A 182 15.60 -24.37 -0.22
N LYS A 183 16.61 -25.12 0.21
CA LYS A 183 16.49 -25.97 1.40
C LYS A 183 16.17 -25.13 2.64
N GLU A 184 16.88 -24.03 2.84
CA GLU A 184 16.66 -23.11 3.96
C GLU A 184 15.27 -22.47 3.91
N LEU A 185 14.84 -21.99 2.74
CA LEU A 185 13.50 -21.46 2.51
C LEU A 185 12.43 -22.48 2.94
N LEU A 186 12.54 -23.72 2.47
CA LEU A 186 11.60 -24.79 2.80
C LEU A 186 11.61 -25.12 4.30
N GLU A 187 12.79 -25.26 4.91
CA GLU A 187 12.91 -25.57 6.34
C GLU A 187 12.34 -24.44 7.22
N ASN A 188 12.54 -23.18 6.84
CA ASN A 188 11.98 -22.02 7.53
C ASN A 188 10.47 -21.94 7.34
N THR A 189 9.98 -22.15 6.11
CA THR A 189 8.55 -22.17 5.80
C THR A 189 7.83 -23.26 6.58
N ILE A 190 8.40 -24.47 6.68
CA ILE A 190 7.82 -25.59 7.46
C ILE A 190 7.60 -25.21 8.93
N LYS A 191 8.49 -24.43 9.55
CA LYS A 191 8.36 -24.00 10.96
C LYS A 191 7.13 -23.11 11.18
N ILE A 192 6.77 -22.31 10.18
CA ILE A 192 5.69 -21.32 10.26
C ILE A 192 4.48 -21.69 9.38
N LYS A 193 4.44 -22.89 8.79
CA LYS A 193 3.46 -23.26 7.76
C LYS A 193 2.00 -23.14 8.21
N VAL A 194 1.72 -23.27 9.51
CA VAL A 194 0.38 -23.12 10.08
C VAL A 194 -0.14 -21.67 10.03
N GLU A 195 0.76 -20.70 9.83
CA GLU A 195 0.45 -19.27 9.69
C GLU A 195 0.42 -18.81 8.23
N ILE A 196 0.68 -19.72 7.27
CA ILE A 196 0.80 -19.41 5.84
C ILE A 196 -0.39 -20.03 5.10
N ASP A 197 -0.94 -19.29 4.15
CA ASP A 197 -2.01 -19.77 3.27
C ASP A 197 -1.58 -20.97 2.41
N GLU A 198 -2.47 -21.94 2.25
CA GLU A 198 -2.22 -23.15 1.47
C GLU A 198 -1.85 -22.83 0.01
N ILE A 199 -2.36 -21.72 -0.55
CA ILE A 199 -2.02 -21.25 -1.91
C ILE A 199 -0.51 -21.00 -2.04
N ILE A 200 0.10 -20.35 -1.04
CA ILE A 200 1.54 -20.04 -1.03
C ILE A 200 2.35 -21.33 -0.84
N LEU A 201 1.90 -22.21 0.07
CA LEU A 201 2.57 -23.49 0.34
C LEU A 201 2.57 -24.39 -0.90
N ASN A 202 1.45 -24.46 -1.62
CA ASN A 202 1.33 -25.15 -2.90
C ASN A 202 2.26 -24.53 -3.95
N TYR A 203 2.28 -23.20 -4.07
CA TYR A 203 3.18 -22.51 -4.99
C TYR A 203 4.65 -22.86 -4.74
N TYR A 204 5.14 -22.78 -3.50
CA TYR A 204 6.52 -23.14 -3.16
C TYR A 204 6.83 -24.62 -3.43
N LYS A 205 5.87 -25.51 -3.17
CA LYS A 205 6.01 -26.92 -3.53
C LYS A 205 6.19 -27.07 -5.04
N GLU A 206 5.30 -26.51 -5.85
CA GLU A 206 5.37 -26.60 -7.31
C GLU A 206 6.67 -26.00 -7.88
N GLN A 207 7.08 -24.82 -7.38
CA GLN A 207 8.34 -24.20 -7.81
C GLN A 207 9.56 -25.03 -7.43
N THR A 208 9.55 -25.66 -6.25
CA THR A 208 10.61 -26.61 -5.88
C THR A 208 10.69 -27.76 -6.88
N TYR A 209 9.55 -28.36 -7.25
CA TYR A 209 9.52 -29.46 -8.22
C TYR A 209 10.00 -29.03 -9.62
N LYS A 210 9.59 -27.85 -10.09
CA LYS A 210 10.07 -27.29 -11.37
C LYS A 210 11.58 -27.07 -11.34
N TRP A 211 12.09 -26.47 -10.25
CA TRP A 211 13.50 -26.22 -10.07
C TRP A 211 14.32 -27.52 -10.02
N THR A 212 13.88 -28.53 -9.26
CA THR A 212 14.60 -29.81 -9.18
C THR A 212 14.63 -30.55 -10.51
N GLN A 213 13.57 -30.49 -11.32
CA GLN A 213 13.54 -31.08 -12.66
C GLN A 213 14.59 -30.46 -13.58
N ASN A 214 14.72 -29.14 -13.55
CA ASN A 214 15.64 -28.39 -14.41
C ASN A 214 17.09 -28.33 -13.88
N SER A 215 17.31 -28.66 -12.61
CA SER A 215 18.65 -28.66 -11.99
C SER A 215 19.54 -29.82 -12.45
N SER A 216 20.86 -29.61 -12.42
CA SER A 216 21.87 -30.67 -12.64
C SER A 216 22.22 -31.47 -11.37
N LEU A 217 21.47 -31.28 -10.28
CA LEU A 217 21.74 -31.95 -9.00
C LEU A 217 21.66 -33.47 -9.08
N HIS A 218 22.38 -34.13 -8.17
CA HIS A 218 22.28 -35.58 -8.02
C HIS A 218 20.86 -35.98 -7.56
N ILE A 219 20.39 -37.17 -7.99
CA ILE A 219 19.04 -37.65 -7.71
C ILE A 219 18.67 -37.64 -6.22
N LEU A 220 19.61 -37.97 -5.33
CA LEU A 220 19.39 -37.95 -3.88
C LEU A 220 19.17 -36.53 -3.34
N GLN A 221 19.87 -35.53 -3.88
CA GLN A 221 19.69 -34.13 -3.48
C GLN A 221 18.32 -33.62 -3.93
N LYS A 222 17.93 -33.93 -5.18
CA LYS A 222 16.59 -33.64 -5.70
C LYS A 222 15.50 -34.23 -4.80
N LYS A 223 15.63 -35.52 -4.46
CA LYS A 223 14.69 -36.21 -3.55
C LYS A 223 14.67 -35.62 -2.15
N GLY A 224 15.79 -35.09 -1.66
CA GLY A 224 15.87 -34.36 -0.40
C GLY A 224 14.99 -33.11 -0.40
N LEU A 225 15.12 -32.27 -1.43
CA LEU A 225 14.32 -31.05 -1.60
C LEU A 225 12.83 -31.37 -1.81
N GLU A 226 12.50 -32.33 -2.68
CA GLU A 226 11.12 -32.78 -2.91
C GLU A 226 10.46 -33.31 -1.62
N LYS A 227 11.22 -34.00 -0.76
CA LYS A 227 10.73 -34.47 0.54
C LYS A 227 10.42 -33.29 1.47
N LEU A 228 11.21 -32.22 1.45
CA LEU A 228 10.92 -31.01 2.22
C LEU A 228 9.69 -30.28 1.67
N ALA A 229 9.60 -30.10 0.35
CA ALA A 229 8.44 -29.50 -0.30
C ALA A 229 7.13 -30.23 0.02
N ASN A 230 7.15 -31.56 0.08
CA ASN A 230 5.96 -32.33 0.47
C ASN A 230 5.54 -32.13 1.94
N LYS A 231 6.43 -31.68 2.81
CA LYS A 231 6.08 -31.38 4.23
C LYS A 231 5.39 -30.03 4.39
N LEU A 232 5.38 -29.18 3.35
CA LEU A 232 4.65 -27.92 3.39
C LEU A 232 3.14 -28.16 3.49
N ILE A 233 2.65 -29.25 2.89
CA ILE A 233 1.25 -29.67 2.91
C ILE A 233 1.03 -30.70 4.03
#